data_AF-A0A073ISM1-F1
#
_entry.id   AF-A0A073ISM1-F1
#
_cell.length_a   1.000
_cell.length_b   1.000
_cell.length_c   1.000
_cell.angle_alpha   90.00
_cell.angle_beta   90.00
_cell.angle_gamma   90.00
#
_symmetry.space_group_name_H-M   'P 1'
#
loop_
_entity.id
_entity.type
_entity.pdbx_description
1 polymer ?
#
loop_
_entity_poly.entity_id
_entity_poly.type
_entity_poly.pdbx_seq_one_letter_code
_entity_poly.pdbx_strand_id
1 'polypeptide(L)'
;MPEFDVPGLGRARMALTELARNPRASYGQKQMKTQLIESLYTEIRAARMAGHSWKKIMESIRESGVSVRFSPIFLRKSFAEIDKRYEKETGVKALPAETRGRKKRAPSDSGARDSK
;
A
#
# COMPACT_ATOMS: atom_id res chain seq x y z
N MET A 1 0.40 -49.16 -0.57
CA MET A 1 0.43 -47.80 -1.17
C MET A 1 1.87 -47.33 -1.10
N PRO A 2 2.49 -46.87 -2.20
CA PRO A 2 3.83 -46.32 -2.09
C PRO A 2 3.73 -45.05 -1.25
N GLU A 3 4.44 -45.03 -0.12
CA GLU A 3 4.66 -43.82 0.65
C GLU A 3 5.20 -42.77 -0.29
N PHE A 4 4.50 -41.64 -0.38
CA PHE A 4 4.90 -40.49 -1.15
C PHE A 4 6.14 -39.87 -0.46
N ASP A 5 7.30 -40.47 -0.70
CA ASP A 5 8.55 -40.10 -0.07
C ASP A 5 9.15 -38.91 -0.83
N VAL A 6 8.66 -37.72 -0.49
CA VAL A 6 9.22 -36.48 -1.01
C VAL A 6 10.42 -36.10 -0.15
N PRO A 7 11.63 -36.08 -0.73
CA PRO A 7 12.82 -35.65 0.00
C PRO A 7 12.60 -34.25 0.57
N GLY A 8 12.75 -34.10 1.89
CA GLY A 8 12.59 -32.83 2.59
C GLY A 8 11.19 -32.56 3.17
N LEU A 9 10.19 -33.44 2.97
CA LEU A 9 8.85 -33.28 3.54
C LEU A 9 8.87 -33.22 5.07
N GLY A 10 9.68 -34.05 5.72
CA GLY A 10 9.86 -34.02 7.18
C GLY A 10 10.45 -32.68 7.66
N ARG A 11 11.42 -32.12 6.94
CA ARG A 11 11.99 -30.80 7.25
C ARG A 11 10.96 -29.69 7.07
N ALA A 12 10.14 -29.75 6.01
CA ALA A 12 9.06 -28.80 5.78
C ALA A 12 8.01 -28.86 6.91
N ARG A 13 7.62 -30.07 7.35
CA ARG A 13 6.68 -30.25 8.49
C ARG A 13 7.24 -29.67 9.79
N MET A 14 8.51 -29.89 10.08
CA MET A 14 9.16 -29.31 11.27
C MET A 14 9.22 -27.79 11.20
N ALA A 15 9.61 -27.21 10.06
CA ALA A 15 9.65 -25.76 9.86
C ALA A 15 8.26 -25.11 10.02
N LEU A 16 7.20 -25.75 9.51
CA LEU A 16 5.83 -25.29 9.67
C LEU A 16 5.34 -25.42 11.12
N THR A 17 5.69 -26.51 11.80
CA THR A 17 5.37 -26.70 13.23
C THR A 17 6.07 -25.66 14.10
N GLU A 18 7.33 -25.35 13.82
CA GLU A 18 8.09 -24.32 14.52
C GLU A 18 7.53 -22.92 14.26
N LEU A 19 7.12 -22.64 13.01
CA LEU A 19 6.44 -21.39 12.65
C LEU A 19 5.08 -21.25 13.34
N ALA A 20 4.34 -22.33 13.52
CA ALA A 20 3.07 -22.32 14.26
C ALA A 20 3.27 -22.09 15.77
N ARG A 21 4.36 -22.61 16.35
CA ARG A 21 4.72 -22.40 17.77
C ARG A 21 5.18 -20.97 18.05
N ASN A 22 5.80 -20.32 17.06
CA ASN A 22 6.29 -18.95 17.16
C ASN A 22 5.52 -18.02 16.22
N PRO A 23 4.27 -17.63 16.56
CA PRO A 23 3.54 -16.64 15.77
C PRO A 23 4.37 -15.35 15.71
N ARG A 24 4.86 -15.00 14.53
CA ARG A 24 5.73 -13.83 14.32
C ARG A 24 5.11 -12.59 14.96
N ALA A 25 5.96 -11.75 15.57
CA ALA A 25 5.69 -10.36 15.98
C ALA A 25 5.23 -9.42 14.83
N SER A 26 4.87 -9.97 13.66
CA SER A 26 4.35 -9.26 12.50
C SER A 26 3.09 -8.45 12.82
N TYR A 27 2.30 -8.87 13.81
CA TYR A 27 1.12 -8.11 14.23
C TYR A 27 1.54 -6.77 14.85
N GLY A 28 2.51 -6.77 15.78
CA GLY A 28 3.03 -5.55 16.40
C GLY A 28 3.69 -4.60 15.39
N GLN A 29 4.46 -5.14 14.45
CA GLN A 29 5.05 -4.35 13.35
C GLN A 29 4.00 -3.70 12.44
N LYS A 30 2.88 -4.40 12.17
CA LYS A 30 1.76 -3.84 11.40
C LYS A 30 1.07 -2.73 12.19
N GLN A 31 0.85 -2.95 13.48
CA GLN A 31 0.19 -1.98 14.37
C GLN A 31 0.99 -0.69 14.50
N MET A 32 2.31 -0.78 14.72
CA MET A 32 3.20 0.40 14.76
C MET A 32 3.16 1.21 13.46
N LYS A 33 3.16 0.52 12.30
CA LYS A 33 3.08 1.19 10.99
C LYS A 33 1.72 1.89 10.80
N THR A 34 0.64 1.25 11.22
CA THR A 34 -0.70 1.86 11.14
C THR A 34 -0.80 3.08 12.06
N GLN A 35 -0.34 2.99 13.30
CA GLN A 35 -0.33 4.11 14.25
C GLN A 35 0.46 5.30 13.73
N LEU A 36 1.64 5.06 13.13
CA LEU A 36 2.41 6.13 12.49
C LEU A 36 1.62 6.85 11.39
N ILE A 37 0.92 6.09 10.53
CA ILE A 37 0.12 6.66 9.44
C ILE A 37 -1.08 7.44 9.99
N GLU A 38 -1.69 6.95 11.07
CA GLU A 38 -2.80 7.60 11.76
C GLU A 38 -2.35 8.92 12.40
N SER A 39 -1.18 8.96 13.05
CA SER A 39 -0.62 10.18 13.63
C SER A 39 -0.23 11.22 12.58
N LEU A 40 0.13 10.81 11.37
CA LEU A 40 0.51 11.70 10.26
C LEU A 40 -0.64 11.90 9.25
N TYR A 41 -1.87 11.54 9.61
CA TYR A 41 -2.97 11.48 8.66
C TYR A 41 -3.26 12.83 8.02
N THR A 42 -3.27 13.92 8.79
CA THR A 42 -3.55 15.28 8.33
C THR A 42 -2.52 15.76 7.30
N GLU A 43 -1.23 15.49 7.56
CA GLU A 43 -0.11 15.88 6.70
C GLU A 43 -0.09 15.03 5.42
N ILE A 44 -0.34 13.72 5.55
CA ILE A 44 -0.43 12.82 4.40
C ILE A 44 -1.61 13.22 3.51
N ARG A 45 -2.76 13.58 4.10
CA ARG A 45 -3.95 14.03 3.38
C ARG A 45 -3.70 15.34 2.64
N ALA A 46 -3.08 16.32 3.31
CA ALA A 46 -2.69 17.59 2.69
C ALA A 46 -1.71 17.37 1.52
N ALA A 47 -0.69 16.53 1.71
CA ALA A 47 0.27 16.19 0.65
C ALA A 47 -0.41 15.48 -0.54
N ARG A 48 -1.42 14.63 -0.30
CA ARG A 48 -2.21 14.01 -1.38
C ARG A 48 -3.10 15.02 -2.10
N MET A 49 -3.73 15.94 -1.38
CA MET A 49 -4.51 17.02 -1.98
C MET A 49 -3.64 17.96 -2.83
N ALA A 50 -2.38 18.17 -2.43
CA ALA A 50 -1.37 18.89 -3.21
C ALA A 50 -0.86 18.11 -4.44
N GLY A 51 -1.32 16.87 -4.67
CA GLY A 51 -0.98 16.06 -5.84
C GLY A 51 0.31 15.26 -5.71
N HIS A 52 0.91 15.14 -4.53
CA HIS A 52 2.10 14.31 -4.34
C HIS A 52 1.79 12.82 -4.45
N SER A 53 2.72 12.04 -5.02
CA SER A 53 2.59 10.59 -5.14
C SER A 53 2.83 9.91 -3.80
N TRP A 54 2.23 8.73 -3.60
CA TRP A 54 2.46 7.89 -2.40
C TRP A 54 3.94 7.54 -2.19
N LYS A 55 4.71 7.42 -3.28
CA LYS A 55 6.15 7.16 -3.22
C LYS A 55 6.89 8.36 -2.62
N LYS A 56 6.61 9.57 -3.11
CA LYS A 56 7.23 10.80 -2.63
C LYS A 56 6.88 11.09 -1.16
N ILE A 57 5.62 10.87 -0.76
CA ILE A 57 5.19 11.03 0.63
C ILE A 57 5.96 10.08 1.56
N MET A 58 6.10 8.82 1.17
CA MET A 58 6.90 7.88 1.95
C MET A 58 8.37 8.29 2.03
N GLU A 59 8.99 8.68 0.91
CA GLU A 59 10.39 9.09 0.88
C GLU A 59 10.63 10.25 1.85
N SER A 60 9.73 11.24 1.87
CA SER A 60 9.77 12.35 2.83
C SER A 60 9.66 11.88 4.29
N ILE A 61 8.80 10.90 4.61
CA ILE A 61 8.71 10.32 5.96
C ILE A 61 9.98 9.53 6.34
N ARG A 62 10.65 8.92 5.37
CA ARG A 62 11.91 8.21 5.64
C ARG A 62 13.06 9.17 5.88
N GLU A 63 13.12 10.24 5.09
CA GLU A 63 14.14 11.28 5.19
C GLU A 63 14.05 12.06 6.50
N SER A 64 12.88 12.12 7.14
CA SER A 64 12.71 12.75 8.46
C SER A 64 13.29 11.95 9.64
N GLY A 65 13.91 10.79 9.39
CA GLY A 65 14.57 9.98 10.42
C GLY A 65 13.69 8.93 11.10
N VAL A 66 12.47 8.70 10.58
CA VAL A 66 11.59 7.66 11.11
C VAL A 66 12.13 6.27 10.78
N SER A 67 12.42 5.48 11.81
CA SER A 67 12.99 4.12 11.68
C SER A 67 12.01 3.09 11.10
N VAL A 68 10.72 3.40 11.09
CA VAL A 68 9.65 2.50 10.64
C VAL A 68 9.58 2.47 9.11
N ARG A 69 9.94 1.33 8.52
CA ARG A 69 9.90 1.12 7.06
C ARG A 69 8.60 0.43 6.61
N PHE A 70 7.95 1.00 5.60
CA PHE A 70 6.77 0.43 4.95
C PHE A 70 6.79 0.65 3.43
N SER A 71 5.90 -0.05 2.71
CA SER A 71 5.79 0.00 1.24
C SER A 71 4.71 1.01 0.79
N PRO A 72 4.75 1.54 -0.45
CA PRO A 72 3.78 2.56 -0.89
C PRO A 72 2.38 1.96 -0.99
N ILE A 73 2.31 0.67 -1.28
CA ILE A 73 1.08 -0.13 -1.28
C ILE A 73 0.50 -0.20 0.13
N PHE A 74 1.34 -0.41 1.15
CA PHE A 74 0.90 -0.42 2.55
C PHE A 74 0.35 0.95 2.95
N LEU A 75 1.10 2.03 2.67
CA LEU A 75 0.67 3.40 2.95
C LEU A 75 -0.70 3.70 2.34
N ARG A 76 -0.89 3.38 1.05
CA ARG A 76 -2.16 3.58 0.35
C ARG A 76 -3.31 2.81 1.01
N LYS A 77 -3.10 1.54 1.34
CA LYS A 77 -4.15 0.68 1.94
C LYS A 77 -4.54 1.19 3.33
N SER A 78 -3.55 1.40 4.19
CA SER A 78 -3.77 1.88 5.56
C SER A 78 -4.40 3.27 5.57
N PHE A 79 -3.93 4.19 4.71
CA PHE A 79 -4.54 5.51 4.58
C PHE A 79 -6.01 5.41 4.14
N ALA A 80 -6.33 4.58 3.13
CA ALA A 80 -7.71 4.42 2.68
C ALA A 80 -8.63 3.81 3.76
N GLU A 81 -8.11 2.95 4.64
CA GLU A 81 -8.85 2.44 5.78
C GLU A 81 -9.12 3.54 6.82
N ILE A 82 -8.14 4.39 7.11
CA ILE A 82 -8.25 5.52 8.04
C ILE A 82 -9.20 6.59 7.48
N ASP A 83 -9.03 7.00 6.22
CA ASP A 83 -9.84 8.02 5.54
C ASP A 83 -11.32 7.62 5.47
N LYS A 84 -11.62 6.31 5.33
CA LYS A 84 -13.00 5.78 5.44
C LYS A 84 -13.56 5.82 6.85
N ARG A 85 -12.74 5.61 7.88
CA ARG A 85 -13.20 5.77 9.28
C ARG A 85 -13.48 7.24 9.57
N TYR A 86 -12.57 8.10 9.13
CA TYR A 86 -12.71 9.55 9.28
C TYR A 86 -13.95 10.10 8.55
N GLU A 87 -14.26 9.61 7.36
CA GLU A 87 -15.50 9.95 6.63
C GLU A 87 -16.75 9.59 7.42
N LYS A 88 -16.77 8.42 8.08
CA LYS A 88 -17.91 8.01 8.92
C LYS A 88 -18.05 8.84 10.19
N GLU A 89 -16.93 9.25 10.78
CA GLU A 89 -16.91 9.99 12.04
C GLU A 89 -17.20 11.48 11.85
N THR A 90 -16.70 12.08 10.76
CA THR A 90 -16.75 13.54 10.55
C THR A 90 -17.64 13.97 9.40
N GLY A 91 -18.11 13.04 8.57
CA GLY A 91 -18.86 13.35 7.34
C GLY A 91 -18.00 13.95 6.22
N VAL A 92 -16.69 14.14 6.44
CA VAL A 92 -15.79 14.66 5.41
C VAL A 92 -15.51 13.57 4.38
N LYS A 93 -15.91 13.82 3.13
CA LYS A 93 -15.79 12.86 2.03
C LYS A 93 -14.35 12.34 1.88
N ALA A 94 -14.22 11.02 1.80
CA ALA A 94 -12.94 10.36 1.59
C ALA A 94 -12.33 10.76 0.23
N LEU A 95 -11.00 10.81 0.16
CA LEU A 95 -10.31 11.07 -1.10
C LEU A 95 -10.64 9.96 -2.09
N PRO A 96 -10.92 10.29 -3.38
CA PRO A 96 -11.21 9.29 -4.38
C PRO A 96 -10.04 8.32 -4.48
N ALA A 97 -10.30 7.04 -4.21
CA ALA A 97 -9.32 5.99 -4.38
C ALA A 97 -8.97 5.94 -5.87
N GLU A 98 -7.84 6.54 -6.27
CA GLU A 98 -7.34 6.61 -7.65
C GLU A 98 -7.74 5.36 -8.44
N THR A 99 -8.82 5.51 -9.20
CA THR A 99 -9.19 4.60 -10.25
C THR A 99 -8.08 4.70 -11.27
N ARG A 100 -7.52 3.56 -11.68
CA ARG A 100 -6.56 3.49 -12.78
C ARG A 100 -7.27 3.91 -14.07
N GLY A 101 -7.50 5.20 -14.24
CA GLY A 101 -7.83 5.82 -15.51
C GLY A 101 -6.56 5.83 -16.34
N ARG A 102 -6.21 4.67 -16.91
CA ARG A 102 -5.33 4.64 -18.08
C ARG A 102 -6.04 5.45 -19.14
N LYS A 103 -5.74 6.76 -19.24
CA LYS A 103 -6.07 7.56 -20.42
C LYS A 103 -5.42 6.83 -21.58
N LYS A 104 -6.21 6.04 -22.33
CA LYS A 104 -5.83 5.59 -23.66
C LYS A 104 -5.50 6.88 -24.40
N ARG A 105 -4.23 7.05 -24.80
CA ARG A 105 -3.87 8.08 -25.76
C ARG A 105 -4.78 7.86 -26.97
N ALA A 106 -5.70 8.80 -27.21
CA ALA A 106 -6.41 8.83 -28.47
C ALA A 106 -5.33 8.99 -29.57
N PRO A 107 -5.34 8.18 -30.65
CA PRO A 107 -4.50 8.48 -31.79
C PRO A 107 -4.92 9.86 -32.30
N SER A 108 -3.97 10.77 -32.30
CA SER A 108 -4.06 12.08 -32.91
C SER A 108 -4.50 11.91 -34.36
N ASP A 109 -5.70 12.41 -34.66
CA ASP A 109 -6.17 12.72 -36.01
C ASP A 109 -5.21 13.74 -36.62
N SER A 110 -4.15 13.24 -37.26
CA SER A 110 -3.27 14.04 -38.10
C SER A 110 -4.02 14.29 -39.41
N GLY A 111 -4.82 15.35 -39.40
CA GLY A 111 -5.38 15.94 -40.60
C GLY A 111 -4.26 16.32 -41.57
N ALA A 112 -4.15 15.60 -42.67
CA ALA A 112 -3.50 16.06 -43.88
C ALA A 112 -4.58 16.66 -44.78
N ARG A 113 -4.87 17.95 -44.56
CA ARG A 113 -5.26 18.82 -45.66
C ARG A 113 -3.99 19.11 -46.43
N ASP A 114 -3.90 18.69 -47.68
CA ASP A 114 -3.29 19.54 -48.68
C ASP A 114 -4.06 19.39 -50.00
N SER A 115 -4.55 20.52 -50.46
CA SER A 115 -5.23 20.72 -51.71
C SER A 115 -4.20 21.23 -52.71
N LYS A 116 -4.12 20.60 -53.88
CA LYS A 116 -4.27 21.20 -55.22
C LYS A 116 -3.53 20.39 -56.27
#